data_AF-A0A1I7VF77-F1
#
_entry.id   AF-A0A1I7VF77-F1
#
_cell.length_a   1.000
_cell.length_b   1.000
_cell.length_c   1.000
_cell.angle_alpha   90.00
_cell.angle_beta   90.00
_cell.angle_gamma   90.00
#
_symmetry.space_group_name_H-M   'P 1'
#
loop_
_entity.id
_entity.type
_entity.pdbx_description
1 polymer ?
#
loop_
_entity_poly.entity_id
_entity_poly.type
_entity_poly.pdbx_seq_one_letter_code
_entity_poly.pdbx_strand_id
1 'polypeptide(L)'
;MSCGRDELKCTIKKLYSDFIVNEITSDGTVLGKFTPYFLIIDYICLPCTTETIIESKEIENSLTDISVISTPEAVTQELVSKIDGLLKDEISVVEIPTEGMDKQKRTIIHDWIRNRYNGLLDSQTVTSAIRVLISNKRTRKRRTWPVDRPDYVHFTLCKENKDTHYALSVISKFLGIKNTSFGICGTKDRRALTTQRVSLYRCEIQRLRELNAKLRGIRLTDFTSNSKPCKLGDLWGNRFKIILRDVHPFSETDLVDRIEDFKSNGFINYFGTQRFGSCAFNTAEIGIAILKKEWEVALKTILKPRNAHGSIREALDEWNKSGNASTALKKLTGSQAYATIEGQLLSSLSRNKCDYHGALLKLTRNTRSLYVHAYQSLLWNKVVTRWVKNRGFRAVAGDLNVQGQKISDFQNEEVALPLISGSVEFPDNEVRDWYKEIMAEDGVTIAMFKALEKEWAIGTVMRPLIAKAQDVKYKILTYPEARTKLQADLEGDIDSGNIGVGDFHAVALEFSLPSGSYATIALREITRCDMSKLAQMSVAQNEKDLTESV
;
A
#
# COMPACT_ATOMS: atom_id res chain seq x y z
N MET A 1 2.95 -11.72 -32.39
CA MET A 1 1.58 -11.46 -31.92
C MET A 1 0.62 -11.95 -32.99
N SER A 2 -0.03 -13.08 -32.78
CA SER A 2 -0.87 -13.75 -33.78
C SER A 2 -2.13 -12.93 -34.07
N CYS A 3 -2.18 -12.37 -35.28
CA CYS A 3 -3.38 -11.74 -35.85
C CYS A 3 -4.36 -12.85 -36.26
N GLY A 4 -5.65 -12.72 -35.91
CA GLY A 4 -6.72 -13.60 -36.41
C GLY A 4 -7.17 -14.76 -35.51
N ARG A 5 -6.78 -14.80 -34.22
CA ARG A 5 -7.38 -15.74 -33.26
C ARG A 5 -8.67 -15.18 -32.64
N ASP A 6 -9.65 -16.06 -32.42
CA ASP A 6 -10.88 -15.72 -31.73
C ASP A 6 -10.66 -15.34 -30.26
N GLU A 7 -11.65 -14.70 -29.65
CA GLU A 7 -11.65 -14.36 -28.24
C GLU A 7 -11.84 -15.60 -27.36
N LEU A 8 -10.96 -15.78 -26.38
CA LEU A 8 -11.16 -16.74 -25.29
C LEU A 8 -11.99 -16.09 -24.19
N LYS A 9 -13.32 -16.11 -24.35
CA LYS A 9 -14.26 -15.48 -23.40
C LYS A 9 -14.09 -16.05 -22.00
N CYS A 10 -13.91 -15.15 -21.03
CA CYS A 10 -13.71 -15.49 -19.63
C CYS A 10 -14.05 -14.31 -18.71
N THR A 11 -14.29 -14.63 -17.43
CA THR A 11 -14.50 -13.68 -16.35
C THR A 11 -13.26 -13.55 -15.47
N ILE A 12 -12.78 -12.32 -15.27
CA ILE A 12 -11.67 -12.02 -14.34
C ILE A 12 -12.19 -11.40 -13.03
N LYS A 13 -11.51 -11.71 -11.91
CA LYS A 13 -11.77 -11.12 -10.59
C LYS A 13 -13.23 -11.30 -10.16
N LYS A 14 -13.89 -12.42 -10.52
CA LYS A 14 -15.24 -12.76 -10.05
C LYS A 14 -15.25 -12.74 -8.52
N LEU A 15 -14.31 -13.48 -7.92
CA LEU A 15 -13.88 -13.34 -6.53
C LEU A 15 -12.58 -12.53 -6.45
N TYR A 16 -12.31 -11.87 -5.32
CA TYR A 16 -11.01 -11.19 -5.13
C TYR A 16 -9.85 -12.18 -4.94
N SER A 17 -10.14 -13.40 -4.46
CA SER A 17 -9.18 -14.49 -4.31
C SER A 17 -8.75 -15.10 -5.65
N ASP A 18 -9.51 -14.87 -6.72
CA ASP A 18 -9.12 -15.28 -8.09
C ASP A 18 -7.93 -14.48 -8.62
N PHE A 19 -7.47 -13.45 -7.91
CA PHE A 19 -6.40 -12.58 -8.35
C PHE A 19 -5.42 -12.34 -7.20
N ILE A 20 -4.33 -13.11 -7.20
CA ILE A 20 -3.25 -13.01 -6.22
C ILE A 20 -2.06 -12.30 -6.84
N VAL A 21 -1.49 -11.35 -6.09
CA VAL A 21 -0.31 -10.57 -6.49
C VAL A 21 0.75 -10.66 -5.41
N ASN A 22 1.88 -11.28 -5.73
CA ASN A 22 3.03 -11.37 -4.84
C ASN A 22 4.15 -10.46 -5.35
N GLU A 23 4.61 -9.52 -4.55
CA GLU A 23 5.77 -8.70 -4.91
C GLU A 23 7.03 -9.57 -5.07
N ILE A 24 7.82 -9.25 -6.09
CA ILE A 24 9.14 -9.82 -6.31
C ILE A 24 10.15 -8.73 -5.96
N THR A 25 10.92 -8.94 -4.89
CA THR A 25 11.95 -8.00 -4.45
C THR A 25 13.09 -7.92 -5.47
N SER A 26 13.95 -6.92 -5.34
CA SER A 26 15.06 -6.67 -6.28
C SER A 26 16.07 -7.83 -6.39
N ASP A 27 16.18 -8.65 -5.35
CA ASP A 27 16.99 -9.87 -5.30
C ASP A 27 16.27 -11.10 -5.90
N GLY A 28 15.05 -10.94 -6.43
CA GLY A 28 14.26 -12.02 -7.02
C GLY A 28 13.38 -12.81 -6.03
N THR A 29 13.37 -12.44 -4.75
CA THR A 29 12.54 -13.15 -3.76
C THR A 29 11.04 -12.84 -3.96
N VAL A 30 10.23 -13.88 -4.19
CA VAL A 30 8.76 -13.75 -4.25
C VAL A 30 8.18 -13.74 -2.85
N LEU A 31 7.59 -12.61 -2.42
CA LEU A 31 7.04 -12.45 -1.08
C LEU A 31 5.71 -13.21 -0.90
N GLY A 32 5.51 -13.82 0.26
CA GLY A 32 4.24 -14.47 0.57
C GLY A 32 4.02 -15.79 -0.17
N LYS A 33 5.09 -16.57 -0.43
CA LYS A 33 4.96 -18.04 -0.58
C LYS A 33 4.41 -18.58 0.74
N PHE A 34 3.09 -18.57 0.89
CA PHE A 34 2.41 -19.06 2.09
C PHE A 34 2.61 -20.56 2.23
N THR A 35 3.27 -20.97 3.32
CA THR A 35 2.81 -22.12 4.10
C THR A 35 1.56 -21.69 4.87
N PRO A 36 0.45 -22.45 4.84
CA PRO A 36 -0.73 -22.17 5.66
C PRO A 36 -0.36 -22.15 7.14
N TYR A 37 -0.83 -21.13 7.87
CA TYR A 37 -0.54 -20.95 9.30
C TYR A 37 -1.21 -22.01 10.20
N PHE A 38 -2.02 -22.92 9.65
CA PHE A 38 -2.47 -24.11 10.36
C PHE A 38 -1.31 -25.04 10.77
N LEU A 39 -0.09 -24.83 10.27
CA LEU A 39 1.13 -25.50 10.73
C LEU A 39 2.00 -24.68 11.69
N ILE A 40 1.59 -23.46 12.08
CA ILE A 40 2.37 -22.59 12.98
C ILE A 40 1.74 -22.48 14.38
N ILE A 41 0.56 -23.09 14.60
CA ILE A 41 0.01 -23.24 15.96
C ILE A 41 0.69 -24.40 16.72
N ASP A 42 1.41 -25.30 16.04
CA ASP A 42 2.12 -26.43 16.68
C ASP A 42 3.60 -26.19 17.02
N TYR A 43 4.10 -24.96 16.93
CA TYR A 43 5.44 -24.61 17.45
C TYR A 43 5.42 -23.89 18.80
N ILE A 44 4.41 -24.15 19.62
CA ILE A 44 4.53 -24.12 21.08
C ILE A 44 4.10 -25.48 21.62
N CYS A 45 5.02 -26.45 21.55
CA CYS A 45 5.35 -27.41 22.62
C CYS A 45 6.11 -28.61 22.02
N LEU A 46 7.44 -28.58 22.14
CA LEU A 46 8.21 -29.79 22.42
C LEU A 46 8.97 -29.56 23.73
N PRO A 47 8.93 -30.53 24.66
CA PRO A 47 9.55 -30.41 25.97
C PRO A 47 11.06 -30.51 25.82
N CYS A 48 11.78 -29.48 26.26
CA CYS A 48 13.21 -29.63 26.54
C CYS A 48 13.33 -30.29 27.92
N THR A 49 13.17 -31.60 27.98
CA THR A 49 13.65 -32.42 29.10
C THR A 49 15.17 -32.50 29.02
N THR A 50 15.88 -31.79 29.87
CA THR A 50 16.58 -32.35 31.05
C THR A 50 17.26 -31.17 31.76
N GLU A 51 16.52 -30.68 32.75
CA GLU A 51 16.96 -30.08 34.01
C GLU A 51 18.47 -30.04 34.26
N THR A 52 19.03 -28.83 34.28
CA THR A 52 19.84 -28.42 35.44
C THR A 52 18.99 -27.43 36.21
N ILE A 53 18.41 -27.92 37.29
CA ILE A 53 17.59 -27.18 38.24
C ILE A 53 18.44 -26.03 38.80
N ILE A 54 18.13 -24.80 38.38
CA ILE A 54 18.25 -23.64 39.25
C ILE A 54 16.83 -23.12 39.37
N GLU A 55 16.24 -23.41 40.52
CA GLU A 55 14.90 -23.00 40.92
C GLU A 55 14.66 -21.53 40.55
N SER A 56 13.73 -21.34 39.63
CA SER A 56 12.97 -20.10 39.54
C SER A 56 12.25 -19.90 40.86
N LYS A 57 12.85 -19.11 41.75
CA LYS A 57 12.08 -18.44 42.80
C LYS A 57 10.98 -17.66 42.10
N GLU A 58 9.75 -18.02 42.44
CA GLU A 58 8.58 -17.20 42.26
C GLU A 58 8.97 -15.75 42.56
N ILE A 59 8.93 -14.88 41.54
CA ILE A 59 8.77 -13.46 41.82
C ILE A 59 7.29 -13.31 42.15
N GLU A 60 6.95 -13.70 43.37
CA GLU A 60 5.90 -13.04 44.13
C GLU A 60 6.00 -11.54 43.87
N ASN A 61 4.85 -10.86 43.89
CA ASN A 61 4.78 -9.41 44.06
C ASN A 61 5.59 -9.01 45.30
N SER A 62 6.91 -8.85 45.16
CA SER A 62 7.72 -8.22 46.17
C SER A 62 7.40 -6.74 46.05
N LEU A 63 6.45 -6.32 46.89
CA LEU A 63 6.63 -5.08 47.63
C LEU A 63 8.09 -5.08 48.08
N THR A 64 8.96 -4.47 47.27
CA THR A 64 10.31 -4.15 47.70
C THR A 64 10.08 -3.26 48.88
N ASP A 65 10.39 -3.79 50.06
CA ASP A 65 10.18 -3.12 51.31
C ASP A 65 10.77 -1.72 51.17
N ILE A 66 9.89 -0.72 51.27
CA ILE A 66 10.18 0.70 51.01
C ILE A 66 11.36 1.17 51.90
N SER A 67 11.76 0.39 52.90
CA SER A 67 12.86 0.60 53.84
C SER A 67 14.29 0.33 53.32
N VAL A 68 14.52 -0.25 52.14
CA VAL A 68 15.88 -0.77 51.76
C VAL A 68 16.74 0.16 50.89
N ILE A 69 16.19 1.21 50.28
CA ILE A 69 16.98 2.16 49.47
C ILE A 69 17.57 3.24 50.38
N SER A 70 18.90 3.28 50.50
CA SER A 70 19.62 4.24 51.34
C SER A 70 19.21 5.69 51.03
N THR A 71 18.77 6.41 52.05
CA THR A 71 18.38 7.81 51.96
C THR A 71 19.61 8.68 51.73
N PRO A 72 19.57 9.63 50.77
CA PRO A 72 20.64 10.61 50.62
C PRO A 72 20.77 11.43 51.92
N GLU A 73 21.98 11.80 52.29
CA GLU A 73 22.32 12.54 53.53
C GLU A 73 21.55 13.86 53.69
N ALA A 74 21.08 14.42 52.57
CA ALA A 74 20.29 15.63 52.48
C ALA A 74 18.78 15.46 52.73
N VAL A 75 18.25 14.23 52.78
CA VAL A 75 16.82 13.94 52.96
C VAL A 75 16.60 13.40 54.37
N THR A 76 16.07 14.24 55.26
CA THR A 76 15.78 13.84 56.65
C THR A 76 14.67 12.80 56.71
N GLN A 77 14.67 11.99 57.76
CA GLN A 77 13.63 10.97 57.97
C GLN A 77 12.21 11.56 58.05
N GLU A 78 12.10 12.82 58.49
CA GLU A 78 10.84 13.58 58.49
C GLU A 78 10.34 13.88 57.07
N LEU A 79 11.24 14.23 56.15
CA LEU A 79 10.91 14.44 54.74
C LEU A 79 10.50 13.14 54.05
N VAL A 80 11.15 12.02 54.40
CA VAL A 80 10.75 10.69 53.89
C VAL A 80 9.30 10.38 54.27
N SER A 81 8.93 10.60 55.55
CA SER A 81 7.55 10.40 56.03
C SER A 81 6.54 11.29 55.29
N LYS A 82 6.89 12.56 55.02
CA LYS A 82 6.06 13.48 54.23
C LYS A 82 5.90 13.03 52.78
N ILE A 83 6.96 12.51 52.15
CA ILE A 83 6.92 12.00 50.77
C ILE A 83 6.11 10.70 50.69
N ASP A 84 6.23 9.82 51.69
CA ASP A 84 5.41 8.61 51.79
C ASP A 84 3.92 8.97 51.98
N GLY A 85 3.62 10.07 52.67
CA GLY A 85 2.27 10.65 52.81
C GLY A 85 1.64 11.14 51.50
N LEU A 86 2.43 11.47 50.47
CA LEU A 86 1.90 11.83 49.13
C LEU A 86 1.13 10.68 48.47
N LEU A 87 1.39 9.42 48.86
CA LEU A 87 0.69 8.24 48.32
C LEU A 87 -0.62 7.93 49.05
N LYS A 88 -0.89 8.60 50.17
CA LYS A 88 -2.08 8.40 51.02
C LYS A 88 -3.12 9.53 50.90
N ASP A 89 -2.98 10.39 49.88
CA ASP A 89 -3.88 11.52 49.56
C ASP A 89 -4.00 12.63 50.64
N GLU A 90 -3.09 12.71 51.60
CA GLU A 90 -3.12 13.74 52.67
C GLU A 90 -2.40 15.05 52.29
N ILE A 91 -1.48 15.03 51.31
CA ILE A 91 -0.62 16.16 50.92
C ILE A 91 -0.44 16.16 49.40
N SER A 92 -0.40 17.33 48.76
CA SER A 92 -0.31 17.46 47.29
C SER A 92 1.10 17.70 46.73
N VAL A 93 2.01 18.29 47.52
CA VAL A 93 3.39 18.61 47.14
C VAL A 93 4.31 18.57 48.38
N VAL A 94 5.52 18.05 48.24
CA VAL A 94 6.58 18.13 49.26
C VAL A 94 7.79 18.87 48.70
N GLU A 95 8.40 19.78 49.48
CA GLU A 95 9.60 20.52 49.10
C GLU A 95 10.81 20.10 49.92
N ILE A 96 11.90 19.74 49.24
CA ILE A 96 13.21 19.43 49.84
C ILE A 96 14.11 20.64 49.64
N PRO A 97 14.54 21.37 50.68
CA PRO A 97 15.41 22.53 50.54
C PRO A 97 16.73 22.20 49.83
N THR A 98 17.21 23.07 48.94
CA THR A 98 18.47 22.85 48.18
C THR A 98 19.59 23.79 48.59
N GLU A 99 19.49 24.48 49.73
CA GLU A 99 20.52 25.39 50.22
C GLU A 99 21.86 24.66 50.37
N GLY A 100 22.91 25.17 49.72
CA GLY A 100 24.24 24.55 49.73
C GLY A 100 24.41 23.28 48.87
N MET A 101 23.42 22.90 48.06
CA MET A 101 23.51 21.73 47.19
C MET A 101 24.07 22.06 45.79
N ASP A 102 25.07 21.30 45.36
CA ASP A 102 25.56 21.32 43.99
C ASP A 102 24.61 20.58 43.02
N LYS A 103 24.95 20.57 41.72
CA LYS A 103 24.16 19.86 40.70
C LYS A 103 24.16 18.34 40.89
N GLN A 104 25.26 17.76 41.37
CA GLN A 104 25.41 16.31 41.52
C GLN A 104 24.54 15.79 42.67
N LYS A 105 24.53 16.47 43.81
CA LYS A 105 23.68 16.18 44.97
C LYS A 105 22.20 16.23 44.62
N ARG A 106 21.78 17.23 43.83
CA ARG A 106 20.39 17.32 43.33
C ARG A 106 20.03 16.13 42.42
N THR A 107 20.93 15.73 41.52
CA THR A 107 20.71 14.56 40.65
C THR A 107 20.55 13.26 41.46
N ILE A 108 21.36 13.06 42.50
CA ILE A 108 21.25 11.91 43.40
C ILE A 108 19.87 11.85 44.06
N ILE A 109 19.33 12.99 44.51
CA ILE A 109 17.99 13.06 45.11
C ILE A 109 16.90 12.73 44.07
N HIS A 110 17.00 13.24 42.84
CA HIS A 110 16.07 12.92 41.76
C HIS A 110 16.07 11.42 41.40
N ASP A 111 17.25 10.80 41.36
CA ASP A 111 17.40 9.38 41.05
C ASP A 111 16.89 8.52 42.22
N TRP A 112 17.15 8.92 43.46
CA TRP A 112 16.63 8.25 44.65
C TRP A 112 15.10 8.27 44.70
N ILE A 113 14.44 9.43 44.51
CA ILE A 113 12.97 9.53 44.46
C ILE A 113 12.41 8.62 43.37
N ARG A 114 13.02 8.62 42.18
CA ARG A 114 12.56 7.83 41.04
C ARG A 114 12.62 6.33 41.34
N ASN A 115 13.71 5.88 41.95
CA ASN A 115 13.94 4.47 42.23
C ASN A 115 13.11 3.99 43.43
N ARG A 116 13.00 4.79 44.50
CA ARG A 116 12.24 4.46 45.70
C ARG A 116 10.74 4.32 45.45
N TYR A 117 10.19 5.20 44.62
CA TYR A 117 8.75 5.25 44.39
C TYR A 117 8.34 4.64 43.04
N ASN A 118 9.21 3.85 42.40
CA ASN A 118 8.96 3.20 41.10
C ASN A 118 8.37 4.15 40.03
N GLY A 119 8.76 5.42 40.06
CA GLY A 119 8.26 6.45 39.15
C GLY A 119 6.81 6.91 39.37
N LEU A 120 6.19 6.59 40.52
CA LEU A 120 4.88 7.09 40.94
C LEU A 120 4.92 8.58 41.33
N LEU A 121 6.10 9.08 41.73
CA LEU A 121 6.34 10.48 42.05
C LEU A 121 7.24 11.13 40.98
N ASP A 122 6.97 12.38 40.66
CA ASP A 122 7.81 13.26 39.84
C ASP A 122 8.55 14.24 40.75
N SER A 123 9.74 14.68 40.31
CA SER A 123 10.58 15.59 41.08
C SER A 123 11.15 16.69 40.21
N GLN A 124 11.00 17.95 40.63
CA GLN A 124 11.39 19.14 39.86
C GLN A 124 12.23 20.09 40.72
N THR A 125 13.40 20.49 40.24
CA THR A 125 14.22 21.52 40.91
C THR A 125 13.64 22.91 40.63
N VAL A 126 13.26 23.63 41.68
CA VAL A 126 12.90 25.06 41.69
C VAL A 126 14.03 25.85 42.35
N THR A 127 14.03 27.18 42.24
CA THR A 127 15.11 28.10 42.67
C THR A 127 15.73 27.82 44.04
N SER A 128 14.98 27.31 45.02
CA SER A 128 15.46 27.02 46.38
C SER A 128 15.10 25.62 46.92
N ALA A 129 14.43 24.76 46.14
CA ALA A 129 13.97 23.45 46.61
C ALA A 129 13.74 22.44 45.47
N ILE A 130 13.77 21.14 45.78
CA ILE A 130 13.23 20.08 44.92
C ILE A 130 11.78 19.82 45.31
N ARG A 131 10.86 20.10 44.40
CA ARG A 131 9.43 19.77 44.54
C ARG A 131 9.17 18.33 44.14
N VAL A 132 8.50 17.58 45.01
CA VAL A 132 8.06 16.20 44.78
C VAL A 132 6.53 16.19 44.70
N LEU A 133 6.00 15.58 43.65
CA LEU A 133 4.58 15.60 43.31
C LEU A 133 4.13 14.27 42.69
N ILE A 134 2.84 13.95 42.75
CA ILE A 134 2.32 12.71 42.15
C ILE A 134 2.50 12.77 40.63
N SER A 135 3.15 11.74 40.07
CA SER A 135 3.46 11.64 38.65
C SER A 135 2.18 11.56 37.82
N ASN A 136 1.86 12.66 37.14
CA ASN A 136 0.73 12.69 36.23
C ASN A 136 1.13 11.85 35.00
N LYS A 137 0.63 10.61 34.89
CA LYS A 137 0.95 9.59 33.84
C LYS A 137 0.80 10.05 32.37
N ARG A 138 0.53 11.33 32.11
CA ARG A 138 0.41 11.96 30.80
C ARG A 138 1.74 12.40 30.18
N THR A 139 2.86 12.38 30.90
CA THR A 139 4.18 12.53 30.28
C THR A 139 4.61 11.20 29.66
N ARG A 140 4.19 10.97 28.39
CA ARG A 140 4.70 9.85 27.58
C ARG A 140 6.22 9.92 27.59
N LYS A 141 6.90 9.02 28.33
CA LYS A 141 8.35 8.84 28.24
C LYS A 141 8.72 8.73 26.76
N ARG A 142 9.57 9.64 26.28
CA ARG A 142 10.08 9.60 24.92
C ARG A 142 10.89 8.32 24.81
N ARG A 143 10.34 7.28 24.16
CA ARG A 143 11.04 6.01 23.97
C ARG A 143 12.31 6.30 23.18
N THR A 144 13.46 6.12 23.81
CA THR A 144 14.76 6.23 23.16
C THR A 144 14.94 5.00 22.28
N TRP A 145 15.17 5.19 20.99
CA TRP A 145 15.50 4.09 20.09
C TRP A 145 16.95 3.66 20.37
N PRO A 146 17.24 2.37 20.59
CA PRO A 146 18.60 1.91 20.85
C PRO A 146 19.54 2.26 19.70
N VAL A 147 20.76 2.72 20.01
CA VAL A 147 21.75 3.18 19.01
C VAL A 147 22.21 2.03 18.12
N ASP A 148 22.36 0.83 18.69
CA ASP A 148 22.83 -0.35 17.95
C ASP A 148 21.73 -1.06 17.15
N ARG A 149 20.51 -0.50 17.15
CA ARG A 149 19.36 -1.10 16.46
C ARG A 149 19.13 -0.41 15.12
N PRO A 150 19.01 -1.18 14.02
CA PRO A 150 18.65 -0.60 12.73
C PRO A 150 17.37 0.25 12.82
N ASP A 151 17.36 1.36 12.09
CA ASP A 151 16.29 2.36 12.18
C ASP A 151 14.96 1.90 11.58
N TYR A 152 14.97 0.87 10.72
CA TYR A 152 13.77 0.40 10.03
C TYR A 152 13.46 -1.04 10.39
N VAL A 153 12.17 -1.29 10.62
CA VAL A 153 11.63 -2.65 10.56
C VAL A 153 11.00 -2.86 9.20
N HIS A 154 11.41 -3.93 8.55
CA HIS A 154 10.82 -4.45 7.32
C HIS A 154 9.83 -5.55 7.67
N PHE A 155 8.70 -5.59 6.97
CA PHE A 155 7.69 -6.65 7.11
C PHE A 155 6.95 -6.83 5.78
N THR A 156 6.37 -8.02 5.58
CA THR A 156 5.45 -8.28 4.47
C THR A 156 4.05 -7.87 4.89
N LEU A 157 3.45 -6.94 4.14
CA LEU A 157 2.05 -6.56 4.25
C LEU A 157 1.22 -7.45 3.32
N CYS A 158 0.40 -8.31 3.90
CA CYS A 158 -0.61 -9.09 3.21
C CYS A 158 -1.97 -8.40 3.37
N LYS A 159 -2.68 -8.14 2.28
CA LYS A 159 -3.99 -7.48 2.32
C LYS A 159 -4.96 -8.13 1.33
N GLU A 160 -6.23 -8.15 1.70
CA GLU A 160 -7.33 -8.59 0.82
C GLU A 160 -8.34 -7.45 0.63
N ASN A 161 -8.74 -7.25 -0.62
CA ASN A 161 -9.78 -6.28 -1.00
C ASN A 161 -9.58 -4.85 -0.42
N LYS A 162 -8.33 -4.41 -0.26
CA LYS A 162 -7.95 -3.12 0.35
C LYS A 162 -6.86 -2.42 -0.44
N ASP A 163 -6.90 -1.09 -0.44
CA ASP A 163 -5.83 -0.27 -0.99
C ASP A 163 -4.62 -0.27 -0.06
N THR A 164 -3.43 -0.16 -0.66
CA THR A 164 -2.16 -0.12 0.09
C THR A 164 -2.15 1.03 1.09
N HIS A 165 -2.47 2.25 0.64
CA HIS A 165 -2.49 3.43 1.52
C HIS A 165 -3.60 3.40 2.58
N TYR A 166 -4.72 2.74 2.29
CA TYR A 166 -5.76 2.50 3.28
C TYR A 166 -5.24 1.60 4.41
N ALA A 167 -4.61 0.47 4.06
CA ALA A 167 -4.03 -0.45 5.02
C ALA A 167 -2.97 0.23 5.90
N LEU A 168 -2.05 0.99 5.29
CA LEU A 168 -1.04 1.76 6.03
C LEU A 168 -1.68 2.80 6.97
N SER A 169 -2.73 3.49 6.54
CA SER A 169 -3.43 4.48 7.38
C SER A 169 -4.09 3.85 8.61
N VAL A 170 -4.65 2.65 8.45
CA VAL A 170 -5.21 1.87 9.57
C VAL A 170 -4.10 1.48 10.56
N ILE A 171 -2.99 0.92 10.06
CA ILE A 171 -1.84 0.54 10.91
C ILE A 171 -1.26 1.76 11.63
N SER A 172 -1.09 2.87 10.90
CA SER A 172 -0.59 4.14 11.42
C SER A 172 -1.46 4.66 12.58
N LYS A 173 -2.80 4.57 12.44
CA LYS A 173 -3.75 4.98 13.47
C LYS A 173 -3.63 4.12 14.73
N PHE A 174 -3.54 2.80 14.60
CA PHE A 174 -3.36 1.90 15.74
C PHE A 174 -2.03 2.11 16.46
N LEU A 175 -0.96 2.42 15.73
CA LEU A 175 0.37 2.66 16.32
C LEU A 175 0.55 4.08 16.87
N GLY A 176 -0.31 5.02 16.50
CA GLY A 176 -0.14 6.45 16.81
C GLY A 176 1.06 7.07 16.10
N ILE A 177 1.41 6.57 14.92
CA ILE A 177 2.55 7.01 14.09
C ILE A 177 2.02 7.78 12.87
N LYS A 178 2.89 8.50 12.16
CA LYS A 178 2.55 9.20 10.91
C LYS A 178 2.68 8.26 9.70
N ASN A 179 1.81 8.41 8.70
CA ASN A 179 1.90 7.66 7.44
C ASN A 179 3.25 7.85 6.72
N THR A 180 3.90 8.99 6.89
CA THR A 180 5.22 9.29 6.30
C THR A 180 6.36 8.44 6.87
N SER A 181 6.13 7.74 7.98
CA SER A 181 7.10 6.81 8.56
C SER A 181 7.15 5.46 7.83
N PHE A 182 6.19 5.18 6.94
CA PHE A 182 6.16 3.97 6.13
C PHE A 182 6.83 4.21 4.77
N GLY A 183 7.62 3.25 4.32
CA GLY A 183 8.12 3.16 2.94
C GLY A 183 7.61 1.90 2.24
N ILE A 184 7.30 2.00 0.95
CA ILE A 184 6.84 0.88 0.10
C ILE A 184 7.58 0.89 -1.24
N CYS A 185 7.78 -0.29 -1.83
CA CYS A 185 8.39 -0.42 -3.16
C CYS A 185 7.40 -0.11 -4.30
N GLY A 186 6.11 -0.35 -4.07
CA GLY A 186 5.03 -0.03 -5.00
C GLY A 186 3.67 -0.24 -4.36
N THR A 187 2.63 0.30 -5.00
CA THR A 187 1.23 0.04 -4.62
C THR A 187 0.72 -1.22 -5.31
N LYS A 188 -0.10 -2.03 -4.63
CA LYS A 188 -0.76 -3.20 -5.21
C LYS A 188 -2.27 -3.00 -5.38
N ASP A 189 -2.88 -3.81 -6.26
CA ASP A 189 -4.31 -3.85 -6.55
C ASP A 189 -5.19 -3.87 -5.30
N ARG A 190 -6.30 -3.11 -5.32
CA ARG A 190 -7.31 -3.14 -4.27
C ARG A 190 -8.07 -4.47 -4.25
N ARG A 191 -8.72 -4.83 -5.36
CA ARG A 191 -9.55 -6.04 -5.52
C ARG A 191 -8.66 -7.22 -5.90
N ALA A 192 -7.91 -7.70 -4.93
CA ALA A 192 -6.96 -8.80 -5.03
C ALA A 192 -6.57 -9.27 -3.61
N LEU A 193 -5.95 -10.43 -3.51
CA LEU A 193 -5.07 -10.79 -2.40
C LEU A 193 -3.65 -10.36 -2.78
N THR A 194 -3.00 -9.53 -1.97
CA THR A 194 -1.69 -8.98 -2.35
C THR A 194 -0.69 -9.03 -1.21
N THR A 195 0.57 -9.34 -1.53
CA THR A 195 1.71 -9.25 -0.61
C THR A 195 2.73 -8.24 -1.13
N GLN A 196 3.28 -7.43 -0.22
CA GLN A 196 4.30 -6.45 -0.55
C GLN A 196 5.21 -6.15 0.64
N ARG A 197 6.45 -5.75 0.38
CA ARG A 197 7.38 -5.28 1.41
C ARG A 197 6.99 -3.88 1.86
N VAL A 198 7.05 -3.67 3.16
CA VAL A 198 6.87 -2.38 3.82
C VAL A 198 7.99 -2.18 4.82
N SER A 199 8.52 -0.96 4.88
CA SER A 199 9.43 -0.50 5.93
C SER A 199 8.72 0.47 6.84
N LEU A 200 9.04 0.45 8.15
CA LEU A 200 8.54 1.39 9.14
C LEU A 200 9.68 1.90 10.00
N TYR A 201 9.81 3.22 10.07
CA TYR A 201 10.84 3.89 10.86
C TYR A 201 10.58 3.77 12.38
N ARG A 202 11.57 3.25 13.11
CA ARG A 202 11.67 3.18 14.58
C ARG A 202 10.41 2.67 15.28
N CYS A 203 9.98 1.47 14.90
CA CYS A 203 8.89 0.75 15.57
C CYS A 203 9.36 -0.64 16.00
N GLU A 204 9.04 -1.05 17.23
CA GLU A 204 9.35 -2.40 17.71
C GLU A 204 8.55 -3.47 16.94
N ILE A 205 9.22 -4.55 16.53
CA ILE A 205 8.61 -5.70 15.84
C ILE A 205 7.43 -6.25 16.65
N GLN A 206 7.56 -6.34 17.98
CA GLN A 206 6.53 -6.89 18.84
C GLN A 206 5.21 -6.11 18.75
N ARG A 207 5.28 -4.77 18.69
CA ARG A 207 4.09 -3.92 18.50
C ARG A 207 3.39 -4.21 17.18
N LEU A 208 4.13 -4.53 16.12
CA LEU A 208 3.54 -4.89 14.82
C LEU A 208 2.91 -6.28 14.85
N ARG A 209 3.54 -7.26 15.50
CA ARG A 209 2.98 -8.61 15.65
C ARG A 209 1.64 -8.59 16.38
N GLU A 210 1.56 -7.87 17.49
CA GLU A 210 0.34 -7.74 18.31
C GLU A 210 -0.82 -7.08 17.57
N LEU A 211 -0.56 -6.30 16.51
CA LEU A 211 -1.62 -5.70 15.70
C LEU A 211 -2.40 -6.73 14.88
N ASN A 212 -1.80 -7.88 14.51
CA ASN A 212 -2.48 -8.86 13.67
C ASN A 212 -3.83 -9.30 14.26
N ALA A 213 -3.95 -9.40 15.59
CA ALA A 213 -5.21 -9.75 16.26
C ALA A 213 -6.34 -8.71 16.04
N LYS A 214 -5.98 -7.44 15.79
CA LYS A 214 -6.92 -6.31 15.65
C LYS A 214 -7.18 -5.94 14.19
N LEU A 215 -6.31 -6.36 13.29
CA LEU A 215 -6.43 -6.09 11.87
C LEU A 215 -7.46 -7.04 11.24
N ARG A 216 -8.18 -6.56 10.22
CA ARG A 216 -9.20 -7.32 9.48
C ARG A 216 -8.91 -7.20 8.00
N GLY A 217 -8.73 -8.32 7.32
CA GLY A 217 -8.28 -8.37 5.92
C GLY A 217 -6.90 -7.73 5.67
N ILE A 218 -6.09 -7.63 6.73
CA ILE A 218 -4.69 -7.18 6.70
C ILE A 218 -3.92 -8.09 7.65
N ARG A 219 -2.77 -8.59 7.23
CA ARG A 219 -1.86 -9.40 8.04
C ARG A 219 -0.41 -8.95 7.79
N LEU A 220 0.37 -8.89 8.86
CA LEU A 220 1.77 -8.47 8.86
C LEU A 220 2.65 -9.69 9.19
N THR A 221 3.60 -10.00 8.32
CA THR A 221 4.50 -11.17 8.47
C THR A 221 5.96 -10.79 8.17
N ASP A 222 6.88 -11.76 8.26
CA ASP A 222 8.27 -11.66 7.78
C ASP A 222 9.04 -10.43 8.30
N PHE A 223 9.00 -10.24 9.62
CA PHE A 223 9.62 -9.10 10.30
C PHE A 223 11.14 -9.22 10.34
N THR A 224 11.85 -8.22 9.82
CA THR A 224 13.31 -8.11 9.88
C THR A 224 13.73 -6.68 10.22
N SER A 225 14.92 -6.50 10.80
CA SER A 225 15.49 -5.17 11.02
C SER A 225 16.41 -4.81 9.85
N ASN A 226 16.37 -3.56 9.40
CA ASN A 226 17.15 -3.08 8.27
C ASN A 226 17.58 -1.62 8.46
N SER A 227 18.71 -1.24 7.87
CA SER A 227 19.24 0.13 7.94
C SER A 227 18.61 1.06 6.92
N LYS A 228 18.02 0.54 5.83
CA LYS A 228 17.44 1.35 4.75
C LYS A 228 15.91 1.23 4.69
N PRO A 229 15.19 2.31 4.33
CA PRO A 229 13.77 2.22 4.01
C PRO A 229 13.55 1.57 2.64
N CYS A 230 12.35 1.03 2.42
CA CYS A 230 11.87 0.72 1.09
C CYS A 230 11.58 2.01 0.33
N LYS A 231 12.05 2.11 -0.92
CA LYS A 231 11.75 3.23 -1.81
C LYS A 231 10.96 2.76 -3.01
N LEU A 232 10.17 3.67 -3.58
CA LEU A 232 9.38 3.40 -4.77
C LEU A 232 10.32 2.97 -5.92
N GLY A 233 10.01 1.84 -6.56
CA GLY A 233 10.85 1.25 -7.59
C GLY A 233 11.83 0.18 -7.10
N ASP A 234 12.01 0.00 -5.79
CA ASP A 234 12.87 -1.05 -5.20
C ASP A 234 12.21 -2.45 -5.23
N LEU A 235 11.65 -2.83 -6.38
CA LEU A 235 11.12 -4.16 -6.67
C LEU A 235 11.49 -4.53 -8.10
N TRP A 236 11.71 -5.82 -8.36
CA TRP A 236 11.82 -6.28 -9.73
C TRP A 236 10.46 -6.21 -10.43
N GLY A 237 9.40 -6.67 -9.75
CA GLY A 237 8.09 -6.81 -10.35
C GLY A 237 7.09 -7.55 -9.48
N ASN A 238 6.13 -8.22 -10.09
CA ASN A 238 5.08 -8.95 -9.38
C ASN A 238 4.84 -10.32 -10.01
N ARG A 239 4.68 -11.33 -9.16
CA ARG A 239 4.20 -12.65 -9.49
C ARG A 239 2.68 -12.65 -9.38
N PHE A 240 1.99 -13.00 -10.45
CA PHE A 240 0.55 -13.08 -10.51
C PHE A 240 0.11 -14.55 -10.48
N LYS A 241 -0.93 -14.86 -9.71
CA LYS A 241 -1.70 -16.10 -9.81
C LYS A 241 -3.16 -15.74 -10.04
N ILE A 242 -3.65 -16.04 -11.23
CA ILE A 242 -4.94 -15.55 -11.71
C ILE A 242 -5.79 -16.72 -12.15
N ILE A 243 -7.05 -16.75 -11.71
CA ILE A 243 -8.07 -17.64 -12.24
C ILE A 243 -8.94 -16.86 -13.23
N LEU A 244 -8.93 -17.30 -14.48
CA LEU A 244 -9.93 -16.92 -15.47
C LEU A 244 -11.10 -17.91 -15.33
N ARG A 245 -12.29 -17.41 -14.98
CA ARG A 245 -13.49 -18.22 -14.75
C ARG A 245 -14.41 -18.20 -15.96
N ASP A 246 -15.41 -19.08 -15.94
CA ASP A 246 -16.48 -19.15 -16.94
C ASP A 246 -15.90 -19.18 -18.37
N VAL A 247 -14.81 -19.92 -18.51
CA VAL A 247 -14.07 -19.99 -19.77
C VAL A 247 -14.92 -20.82 -20.73
N HIS A 248 -15.36 -20.20 -21.81
CA HIS A 248 -16.17 -20.89 -22.82
C HIS A 248 -15.36 -22.03 -23.44
N PRO A 249 -16.00 -23.13 -23.89
CA PRO A 249 -15.29 -24.28 -24.46
C PRO A 249 -14.24 -23.84 -25.48
N PHE A 250 -13.01 -24.31 -25.29
CA PHE A 250 -11.86 -23.93 -26.09
C PHE A 250 -11.03 -25.17 -26.40
N SER A 251 -10.25 -25.11 -27.49
CA SER A 251 -9.26 -26.15 -27.76
C SER A 251 -8.06 -25.99 -26.83
N GLU A 252 -7.69 -27.04 -26.11
CA GLU A 252 -6.47 -27.03 -25.29
C GLU A 252 -5.23 -26.68 -26.13
N THR A 253 -5.18 -27.11 -27.39
CA THR A 253 -4.10 -26.75 -28.32
C THR A 253 -4.04 -25.24 -28.58
N ASP A 254 -5.19 -24.58 -28.75
CA ASP A 254 -5.25 -23.13 -28.95
C ASP A 254 -4.77 -22.37 -27.69
N LEU A 255 -5.10 -22.87 -26.50
CA LEU A 255 -4.59 -22.28 -25.25
C LEU A 255 -3.06 -22.42 -25.16
N VAL A 256 -2.52 -23.60 -25.49
CA VAL A 256 -1.06 -23.84 -25.52
C VAL A 256 -0.38 -22.86 -26.46
N ASP A 257 -0.90 -22.71 -27.68
CA ASP A 257 -0.34 -21.81 -28.70
C ASP A 257 -0.40 -20.34 -28.28
N ARG A 258 -1.48 -19.91 -27.59
CA ARG A 258 -1.59 -18.56 -26.99
C ARG A 258 -0.54 -18.32 -25.92
N ILE A 259 -0.32 -19.30 -25.06
CA ILE A 259 0.64 -19.20 -23.97
C ILE A 259 2.06 -19.17 -24.52
N GLU A 260 2.36 -19.97 -25.54
CA GLU A 260 3.70 -20.00 -26.14
C GLU A 260 4.02 -18.74 -26.96
N ASP A 261 3.03 -18.21 -27.68
CA ASP A 261 3.13 -16.88 -28.32
C ASP A 261 3.39 -15.77 -27.29
N PHE A 262 2.66 -15.81 -26.16
CA PHE A 262 2.79 -14.84 -25.09
C PHE A 262 4.17 -14.90 -24.42
N LYS A 263 4.73 -16.10 -24.20
CA LYS A 263 6.08 -16.28 -23.65
C LYS A 263 7.16 -15.77 -24.61
N SER A 264 7.08 -16.14 -25.88
CA SER A 264 8.11 -15.85 -26.89
C SER A 264 8.11 -14.38 -27.31
N ASN A 265 6.93 -13.82 -27.58
CA ASN A 265 6.79 -12.48 -28.14
C ASN A 265 6.51 -11.40 -27.08
N GLY A 266 6.04 -11.78 -25.90
CA GLY A 266 5.54 -10.83 -24.91
C GLY A 266 4.24 -10.14 -25.37
N PHE A 267 4.02 -8.93 -24.88
CA PHE A 267 2.84 -8.13 -25.17
C PHE A 267 3.17 -6.63 -25.19
N ILE A 268 2.35 -5.83 -25.89
CA ILE A 268 2.49 -4.38 -25.87
C ILE A 268 2.24 -3.87 -24.45
N ASN A 269 3.20 -3.14 -23.88
CA ASN A 269 3.19 -2.74 -22.48
C ASN A 269 2.26 -1.54 -22.19
N TYR A 270 1.02 -1.59 -22.67
CA TYR A 270 0.01 -0.59 -22.39
C TYR A 270 -0.20 -0.39 -20.89
N PHE A 271 -0.54 0.85 -20.52
CA PHE A 271 -1.16 1.10 -19.22
C PHE A 271 -2.57 0.52 -19.23
N GLY A 272 -2.85 -0.38 -18.27
CA GLY A 272 -4.15 -1.03 -18.15
C GLY A 272 -5.28 -0.10 -17.71
N THR A 273 -6.53 -0.51 -17.92
CA THR A 273 -7.73 0.27 -17.54
C THR A 273 -7.77 0.65 -16.06
N GLN A 274 -7.14 -0.13 -15.19
CA GLN A 274 -6.99 0.19 -13.76
C GLN A 274 -6.26 1.51 -13.52
N ARG A 275 -5.37 1.94 -14.43
CA ARG A 275 -4.63 3.20 -14.33
C ARG A 275 -5.53 4.42 -14.53
N PHE A 276 -6.62 4.27 -15.28
CA PHE A 276 -7.54 5.34 -15.62
C PHE A 276 -8.77 5.39 -14.72
N GLY A 277 -8.86 4.51 -13.72
CA GLY A 277 -9.94 4.48 -12.72
C GLY A 277 -11.05 3.48 -13.04
N SER A 278 -12.18 3.62 -12.33
CA SER A 278 -13.40 2.81 -12.57
C SER A 278 -14.40 3.58 -13.44
N CYS A 279 -15.41 2.89 -13.98
CA CYS A 279 -16.42 3.33 -14.97
C CYS A 279 -17.08 4.72 -14.82
N ALA A 280 -16.89 5.44 -13.71
CA ALA A 280 -17.61 6.68 -13.42
C ALA A 280 -16.84 7.98 -13.72
N PHE A 281 -15.51 7.94 -13.83
CA PHE A 281 -14.72 9.11 -14.25
C PHE A 281 -13.36 8.67 -14.80
N ASN A 282 -12.87 9.41 -15.79
CA ASN A 282 -11.55 9.21 -16.35
C ASN A 282 -10.50 9.91 -15.46
N THR A 283 -9.64 9.13 -14.82
CA THR A 283 -8.57 9.65 -13.95
C THR A 283 -7.62 10.58 -14.71
N ALA A 284 -7.48 10.38 -16.03
CA ALA A 284 -6.69 11.28 -16.88
C ALA A 284 -7.32 12.68 -17.02
N GLU A 285 -8.66 12.80 -17.06
CA GLU A 285 -9.33 14.12 -17.10
C GLU A 285 -9.04 14.93 -15.83
N ILE A 286 -9.00 14.27 -14.68
CA ILE A 286 -8.58 14.91 -13.41
C ILE A 286 -7.12 15.36 -13.52
N GLY A 287 -6.26 14.55 -14.15
CA GLY A 287 -4.87 14.91 -14.43
C GLY A 287 -4.74 16.15 -15.31
N ILE A 288 -5.56 16.26 -16.36
CA ILE A 288 -5.63 17.43 -17.24
C ILE A 288 -6.06 18.67 -16.44
N ALA A 289 -7.14 18.57 -15.66
CA ALA A 289 -7.61 19.67 -14.81
C ALA A 289 -6.52 20.13 -13.82
N ILE A 290 -5.79 19.19 -13.21
CA ILE A 290 -4.64 19.52 -12.34
C ILE A 290 -3.54 20.26 -13.10
N LEU A 291 -3.15 19.78 -14.29
CA LEU A 291 -2.12 20.43 -15.13
C LEU A 291 -2.52 21.86 -15.53
N LYS A 292 -3.81 22.08 -15.78
CA LYS A 292 -4.40 23.40 -16.07
C LYS A 292 -4.64 24.25 -14.81
N LYS A 293 -4.34 23.73 -13.60
CA LYS A 293 -4.61 24.34 -12.30
C LYS A 293 -6.09 24.64 -12.04
N GLU A 294 -6.98 23.87 -12.67
CA GLU A 294 -8.43 23.89 -12.46
C GLU A 294 -8.78 23.05 -11.21
N TRP A 295 -8.34 23.52 -10.04
CA TRP A 295 -8.40 22.76 -8.78
C TRP A 295 -9.81 22.33 -8.36
N GLU A 296 -10.78 23.22 -8.56
CA GLU A 296 -12.18 22.96 -8.26
C GLU A 296 -12.74 21.85 -9.15
N VAL A 297 -12.47 21.91 -10.45
CA VAL A 297 -12.89 20.91 -11.44
C VAL A 297 -12.28 19.55 -11.09
N ALA A 298 -10.98 19.51 -10.80
CA ALA A 298 -10.28 18.30 -10.42
C ALA A 298 -10.88 17.67 -9.16
N LEU A 299 -11.05 18.45 -8.08
CA LEU A 299 -11.55 17.93 -6.81
C LEU A 299 -13.02 17.51 -6.91
N LYS A 300 -13.89 18.32 -7.51
CA LYS A 300 -15.30 17.96 -7.69
C LYS A 300 -15.42 16.68 -8.52
N THR A 301 -14.58 16.49 -9.53
CA THR A 301 -14.55 15.26 -10.34
C THR A 301 -14.14 14.03 -9.51
N ILE A 302 -13.17 14.16 -8.59
CA ILE A 302 -12.83 13.08 -7.64
C ILE A 302 -14.03 12.71 -6.76
N LEU A 303 -14.82 13.71 -6.34
CA LEU A 303 -15.96 13.55 -5.45
C LEU A 303 -17.31 13.33 -6.19
N LYS A 304 -17.31 13.07 -7.51
CA LYS A 304 -18.55 12.75 -8.24
C LYS A 304 -19.18 11.44 -7.73
N PRO A 305 -20.52 11.30 -7.83
CA PRO A 305 -21.20 10.05 -7.53
C PRO A 305 -20.70 8.94 -8.47
N ARG A 306 -20.62 7.72 -7.95
CA ARG A 306 -20.16 6.54 -8.71
C ARG A 306 -20.71 5.26 -8.13
N ASN A 307 -20.49 4.16 -8.84
CA ASN A 307 -20.76 2.78 -8.38
C ASN A 307 -19.82 2.37 -7.23
N ALA A 308 -19.89 3.11 -6.11
CA ALA A 308 -19.39 2.76 -4.81
C ALA A 308 -20.52 2.10 -3.99
N HIS A 309 -20.16 1.44 -2.89
CA HIS A 309 -21.11 0.79 -1.99
C HIS A 309 -20.96 1.35 -0.58
N GLY A 310 -22.06 1.29 0.18
CA GLY A 310 -22.11 1.72 1.58
C GLY A 310 -21.88 3.21 1.80
N SER A 311 -21.33 3.55 2.96
CA SER A 311 -21.07 4.91 3.46
C SER A 311 -20.30 5.82 2.51
N ILE A 312 -19.40 5.29 1.68
CA ILE A 312 -18.69 6.11 0.67
C ILE A 312 -19.67 6.64 -0.37
N ARG A 313 -20.60 5.80 -0.85
CA ARG A 313 -21.65 6.24 -1.78
C ARG A 313 -22.53 7.31 -1.14
N GLU A 314 -22.98 7.06 0.08
CA GLU A 314 -23.81 8.01 0.83
C GLU A 314 -23.12 9.37 1.05
N ALA A 315 -21.82 9.36 1.35
CA ALA A 315 -21.03 10.58 1.51
C ALA A 315 -20.90 11.36 0.19
N LEU A 316 -20.66 10.67 -0.93
CA LEU A 316 -20.59 11.29 -2.25
C LEU A 316 -21.94 11.85 -2.67
N ASP A 317 -23.02 11.09 -2.48
CA ASP A 317 -24.38 11.52 -2.82
C ASP A 317 -24.77 12.77 -2.00
N GLU A 318 -24.46 12.79 -0.70
CA GLU A 318 -24.68 13.95 0.17
C GLU A 318 -23.87 15.17 -0.27
N TRP A 319 -22.57 15.00 -0.58
CA TRP A 319 -21.73 16.09 -1.08
C TRP A 319 -22.28 16.70 -2.36
N ASN A 320 -22.69 15.88 -3.33
CA ASN A 320 -23.20 16.38 -4.62
C ASN A 320 -24.62 16.96 -4.50
N LYS A 321 -25.39 16.56 -3.48
CA LYS A 321 -26.71 17.12 -3.19
C LYS A 321 -26.64 18.47 -2.48
N SER A 322 -25.83 18.57 -1.41
CA SER A 322 -25.85 19.74 -0.51
C SER A 322 -24.65 20.68 -0.65
N GLY A 323 -23.56 20.23 -1.29
CA GLY A 323 -22.29 20.95 -1.34
C GLY A 323 -21.59 21.09 0.02
N ASN A 324 -22.10 20.43 1.07
CA ASN A 324 -21.61 20.59 2.43
C ASN A 324 -20.69 19.43 2.83
N ALA A 325 -19.38 19.71 2.88
CA ALA A 325 -18.37 18.71 3.23
C ALA A 325 -18.53 18.15 4.65
N SER A 326 -19.08 18.93 5.59
CA SER A 326 -19.27 18.50 6.99
C SER A 326 -20.39 17.46 7.10
N THR A 327 -21.50 17.65 6.39
CA THR A 327 -22.62 16.68 6.38
C THR A 327 -22.21 15.40 5.65
N ALA A 328 -21.53 15.53 4.51
CA ALA A 328 -20.99 14.41 3.76
C ALA A 328 -19.98 13.58 4.57
N LEU A 329 -19.05 14.25 5.28
CA LEU A 329 -18.06 13.56 6.12
C LEU A 329 -18.70 12.72 7.23
N LYS A 330 -19.82 13.17 7.80
CA LYS A 330 -20.55 12.43 8.84
C LYS A 330 -21.16 11.12 8.34
N LYS A 331 -21.30 10.93 7.03
CA LYS A 331 -21.74 9.66 6.42
C LYS A 331 -20.65 8.60 6.43
N LEU A 332 -19.38 8.99 6.48
CA LEU A 332 -18.25 8.05 6.51
C LEU A 332 -18.09 7.43 7.90
N THR A 333 -17.80 6.13 7.95
CA THR A 333 -17.69 5.38 9.21
C THR A 333 -16.27 4.93 9.49
N GLY A 334 -15.91 4.93 10.78
CA GLY A 334 -14.64 4.38 11.28
C GLY A 334 -13.41 4.92 10.55
N SER A 335 -12.64 4.01 9.95
CA SER A 335 -11.41 4.35 9.22
C SER A 335 -11.63 5.12 7.92
N GLN A 336 -12.82 5.05 7.32
CA GLN A 336 -13.05 5.67 6.02
C GLN A 336 -12.89 7.19 6.05
N ALA A 337 -13.31 7.83 7.14
CA ALA A 337 -13.22 9.28 7.30
C ALA A 337 -11.78 9.83 7.26
N TYR A 338 -10.75 9.01 7.53
CA TYR A 338 -9.36 9.46 7.52
C TYR A 338 -8.44 8.66 6.56
N ALA A 339 -8.82 7.45 6.16
CA ALA A 339 -7.97 6.55 5.37
C ALA A 339 -8.30 6.53 3.87
N THR A 340 -9.47 7.02 3.45
CA THR A 340 -9.83 7.13 2.02
C THR A 340 -9.57 8.53 1.48
N ILE A 341 -9.45 8.64 0.15
CA ILE A 341 -9.24 9.91 -0.54
C ILE A 341 -10.43 10.84 -0.28
N GLU A 342 -11.65 10.33 -0.37
CA GLU A 342 -12.89 11.10 -0.18
C GLU A 342 -12.97 11.64 1.24
N GLY A 343 -12.68 10.81 2.26
CA GLY A 343 -12.66 11.23 3.65
C GLY A 343 -11.63 12.32 3.92
N GLN A 344 -10.42 12.19 3.36
CA GLN A 344 -9.36 13.20 3.51
C GLN A 344 -9.75 14.54 2.85
N LEU A 345 -10.32 14.50 1.64
CA LEU A 345 -10.76 15.69 0.93
C LEU A 345 -11.94 16.37 1.64
N LEU A 346 -12.98 15.62 2.01
CA LEU A 346 -14.13 16.13 2.75
C LEU A 346 -13.73 16.68 4.13
N SER A 347 -12.80 16.01 4.82
CA SER A 347 -12.24 16.50 6.08
C SER A 347 -11.51 17.82 5.92
N SER A 348 -10.74 18.00 4.83
CA SER A 348 -10.09 19.28 4.55
C SER A 348 -11.10 20.39 4.23
N LEU A 349 -12.07 20.11 3.36
CA LEU A 349 -13.08 21.07 2.92
C LEU A 349 -14.08 21.46 4.02
N SER A 350 -14.32 20.59 5.00
CA SER A 350 -15.18 20.91 6.14
C SER A 350 -14.56 21.98 7.06
N ARG A 351 -13.24 22.15 7.04
CA ARG A 351 -12.52 23.18 7.81
C ARG A 351 -12.36 24.47 7.02
N ASN A 352 -11.92 24.36 5.77
CA ASN A 352 -11.71 25.50 4.86
C ASN A 352 -12.57 25.30 3.61
N LYS A 353 -13.71 25.98 3.56
CA LYS A 353 -14.58 25.96 2.37
C LYS A 353 -13.82 26.57 1.18
N CYS A 354 -14.00 25.98 -0.01
CA CYS A 354 -13.44 26.44 -1.28
C CYS A 354 -11.90 26.40 -1.43
N ASP A 355 -11.14 25.90 -0.44
CA ASP A 355 -9.70 25.65 -0.58
C ASP A 355 -9.44 24.29 -1.26
N TYR A 356 -9.73 24.21 -2.57
CA TYR A 356 -9.60 22.98 -3.34
C TYR A 356 -8.15 22.54 -3.53
N HIS A 357 -7.25 23.50 -3.75
CA HIS A 357 -5.82 23.22 -3.88
C HIS A 357 -5.24 22.70 -2.56
N GLY A 358 -5.50 23.38 -1.44
CA GLY A 358 -5.05 22.95 -0.12
C GLY A 358 -5.63 21.58 0.28
N ALA A 359 -6.88 21.28 -0.11
CA ALA A 359 -7.48 19.96 0.07
C ALA A 359 -6.75 18.86 -0.71
N LEU A 360 -6.44 19.08 -1.99
CA LEU A 360 -5.62 18.14 -2.78
C LEU A 360 -4.22 17.96 -2.17
N LEU A 361 -3.64 19.03 -1.62
CA LEU A 361 -2.33 18.96 -0.96
C LEU A 361 -2.34 18.17 0.36
N LYS A 362 -3.50 17.89 0.97
CA LYS A 362 -3.61 16.97 2.12
C LYS A 362 -3.36 15.52 1.73
N LEU A 363 -3.63 15.15 0.48
CA LEU A 363 -3.27 13.84 -0.02
C LEU A 363 -1.75 13.72 -0.09
N THR A 364 -1.22 12.52 0.16
CA THR A 364 0.21 12.27 0.02
C THR A 364 0.66 12.58 -1.41
N ARG A 365 1.92 13.02 -1.58
CA ARG A 365 2.50 13.37 -2.90
C ARG A 365 2.23 12.27 -3.92
N ASN A 366 2.43 11.00 -3.57
CA ASN A 366 2.21 9.88 -4.49
C ASN A 366 0.73 9.74 -4.85
N THR A 367 -0.19 9.79 -3.88
CA THR A 367 -1.64 9.65 -4.14
C THR A 367 -2.16 10.72 -5.10
N ARG A 368 -1.82 11.99 -4.88
CA ARG A 368 -2.28 13.08 -5.78
C ARG A 368 -1.58 13.06 -7.14
N SER A 369 -0.38 12.48 -7.22
CA SER A 369 0.35 12.35 -8.49
C SER A 369 -0.28 11.32 -9.42
N LEU A 370 -1.05 10.35 -8.89
CA LEU A 370 -1.73 9.33 -9.70
C LEU A 370 -2.62 9.92 -10.79
N TYR A 371 -3.23 11.09 -10.56
CA TYR A 371 -4.08 11.77 -11.54
C TYR A 371 -3.28 12.30 -12.73
N VAL A 372 -2.21 13.04 -12.48
CA VAL A 372 -1.31 13.54 -13.54
C VAL A 372 -0.65 12.37 -14.26
N HIS A 373 -0.25 11.34 -13.53
CA HIS A 373 0.34 10.16 -14.14
C HIS A 373 -0.64 9.37 -14.99
N ALA A 374 -1.93 9.36 -14.66
CA ALA A 374 -2.94 8.76 -15.53
C ALA A 374 -3.01 9.47 -16.89
N TYR A 375 -2.84 10.79 -16.93
CA TYR A 375 -2.74 11.51 -18.20
C TYR A 375 -1.45 11.19 -18.97
N GLN A 376 -0.28 11.14 -18.31
CA GLN A 376 0.97 10.67 -18.94
C GLN A 376 0.80 9.26 -19.55
N SER A 377 0.13 8.37 -18.82
CA SER A 377 -0.19 7.01 -19.27
C SER A 377 -1.10 6.99 -20.48
N LEU A 378 -2.09 7.90 -20.56
CA LEU A 378 -3.01 8.00 -21.69
C LEU A 378 -2.28 8.47 -22.95
N LEU A 379 -1.45 9.50 -22.84
CA LEU A 379 -0.61 9.99 -23.93
C LEU A 379 0.31 8.89 -24.46
N TRP A 380 0.99 8.17 -23.55
CA TRP A 380 1.86 7.07 -23.93
C TRP A 380 1.11 5.95 -24.65
N ASN A 381 -0.07 5.55 -24.17
CA ASN A 381 -0.90 4.55 -24.85
C ASN A 381 -1.29 5.00 -26.26
N LYS A 382 -1.77 6.25 -26.44
CA LYS A 382 -2.13 6.79 -27.76
C LYS A 382 -0.93 6.78 -28.72
N VAL A 383 0.24 7.22 -28.25
CA VAL A 383 1.49 7.24 -29.04
C VAL A 383 1.94 5.82 -29.40
N VAL A 384 1.87 4.87 -28.47
CA VAL A 384 2.21 3.47 -28.74
C VAL A 384 1.27 2.82 -29.73
N THR A 385 -0.03 3.09 -29.65
CA THR A 385 -0.98 2.60 -30.66
C THR A 385 -0.62 3.12 -32.05
N ARG A 386 -0.28 4.41 -32.17
CA ARG A 386 0.17 5.00 -33.43
C ARG A 386 1.51 4.41 -33.90
N TRP A 387 2.44 4.20 -32.98
CA TRP A 387 3.73 3.56 -33.24
C TRP A 387 3.54 2.18 -33.85
N VAL A 388 2.82 1.29 -33.16
CA VAL A 388 2.64 -0.09 -33.59
C VAL A 388 1.92 -0.16 -34.95
N LYS A 389 0.93 0.71 -35.17
CA LYS A 389 0.22 0.78 -36.46
C LYS A 389 1.13 1.19 -37.62
N ASN A 390 2.06 2.11 -37.39
CA ASN A 390 2.86 2.70 -38.47
C ASN A 390 4.22 1.99 -38.66
N ARG A 391 4.81 1.44 -37.59
CA ARG A 391 6.19 0.92 -37.56
C ARG A 391 6.31 -0.54 -37.17
N GLY A 392 5.27 -1.15 -36.60
CA GLY A 392 5.34 -2.49 -36.03
C GLY A 392 6.16 -2.55 -34.73
N PHE A 393 6.90 -3.65 -34.52
CA PHE A 393 7.52 -3.99 -33.22
C PHE A 393 9.05 -4.01 -33.22
N ARG A 394 9.70 -3.89 -34.38
CA ARG A 394 11.17 -4.00 -34.48
C ARG A 394 11.82 -2.65 -34.19
N ALA A 395 12.94 -2.68 -33.49
CA ALA A 395 13.76 -1.49 -33.27
C ALA A 395 14.38 -1.03 -34.60
N VAL A 396 14.40 0.28 -34.82
CA VAL A 396 15.06 0.92 -35.97
C VAL A 396 15.99 2.04 -35.51
N ALA A 397 16.85 2.51 -36.41
CA ALA A 397 17.82 3.57 -36.11
C ALA A 397 17.11 4.84 -35.60
N GLY A 398 17.63 5.39 -34.49
CA GLY A 398 17.06 6.58 -33.83
C GLY A 398 16.06 6.28 -32.70
N ASP A 399 15.66 5.01 -32.53
CA ASP A 399 14.85 4.57 -31.40
C ASP A 399 15.68 4.57 -30.10
N LEU A 400 15.01 4.72 -28.96
CA LEU A 400 15.64 4.78 -27.65
C LEU A 400 15.42 3.48 -26.87
N ASN A 401 16.40 3.10 -26.06
CA ASN A 401 16.29 2.00 -25.10
C ASN A 401 15.73 2.49 -23.74
N VAL A 402 15.58 1.57 -22.79
CA VAL A 402 15.06 1.88 -21.44
C VAL A 402 15.96 2.82 -20.62
N GLN A 403 17.21 3.03 -21.02
CA GLN A 403 18.13 4.00 -20.46
C GLN A 403 18.03 5.38 -21.13
N GLY A 404 17.18 5.52 -22.16
CA GLY A 404 17.05 6.75 -22.95
C GLY A 404 18.18 6.96 -23.96
N GLN A 405 18.98 5.92 -24.23
CA GLN A 405 20.09 5.96 -25.18
C GLN A 405 19.63 5.44 -26.53
N LYS A 406 20.24 5.93 -27.61
CA LYS A 406 19.95 5.42 -28.96
C LYS A 406 20.32 3.95 -29.07
N ILE A 407 19.41 3.15 -29.58
CA ILE A 407 19.63 1.72 -29.81
C ILE A 407 20.71 1.53 -30.85
N SER A 408 21.69 0.69 -30.51
CA SER A 408 22.78 0.29 -31.40
C SER A 408 22.67 -1.18 -31.80
N ASP A 409 22.17 -2.02 -30.88
CA ASP A 409 21.91 -3.43 -31.10
C ASP A 409 20.40 -3.68 -31.24
N PHE A 410 19.92 -3.63 -32.49
CA PHE A 410 18.50 -3.85 -32.81
C PHE A 410 17.99 -5.27 -32.53
N GLN A 411 18.87 -6.23 -32.21
CA GLN A 411 18.46 -7.60 -31.90
C GLN A 411 18.22 -7.80 -30.41
N ASN A 412 19.01 -7.13 -29.55
CA ASN A 412 19.00 -7.37 -28.11
C ASN A 412 18.45 -6.21 -27.28
N GLU A 413 18.42 -4.98 -27.81
CA GLU A 413 17.88 -3.82 -27.10
C GLU A 413 16.36 -3.65 -27.34
N GLU A 414 15.62 -3.38 -26.26
CA GLU A 414 14.18 -3.13 -26.32
C GLU A 414 13.89 -1.64 -26.56
N VAL A 415 13.00 -1.35 -27.52
CA VAL A 415 12.47 0.00 -27.74
C VAL A 415 11.72 0.48 -26.51
N ALA A 416 12.01 1.70 -26.07
CA ALA A 416 11.30 2.40 -25.03
C ALA A 416 10.88 3.80 -25.48
N LEU A 417 9.73 4.23 -24.97
CA LEU A 417 9.19 5.56 -25.23
C LEU A 417 9.05 6.34 -23.93
N PRO A 418 9.32 7.66 -23.93
CA PRO A 418 9.29 8.46 -22.72
C PRO A 418 7.85 8.72 -22.24
N LEU A 419 7.64 8.77 -20.93
CA LEU A 419 6.50 9.48 -20.38
C LEU A 419 6.78 10.99 -20.38
N ILE A 420 5.80 11.78 -20.80
CA ILE A 420 5.93 13.25 -20.86
C ILE A 420 6.24 13.81 -19.48
N SER A 421 7.33 14.55 -19.36
CA SER A 421 7.76 15.25 -18.15
C SER A 421 8.22 16.68 -18.49
N GLY A 422 8.59 17.48 -17.48
CA GLY A 422 9.11 18.83 -17.69
C GLY A 422 10.49 18.89 -18.38
N SER A 423 11.23 17.77 -18.32
CA SER A 423 12.60 17.62 -18.86
C SER A 423 12.68 16.36 -19.73
N VAL A 424 11.63 16.09 -20.51
CA VAL A 424 11.55 14.91 -21.36
C VAL A 424 12.49 15.04 -22.55
N GLU A 425 13.26 13.99 -22.79
CA GLU A 425 14.03 13.81 -24.01
C GLU A 425 13.23 12.92 -24.97
N PHE A 426 13.06 13.38 -26.21
CA PHE A 426 12.36 12.63 -27.24
C PHE A 426 13.36 11.94 -28.17
N PRO A 427 12.99 10.79 -28.76
CA PRO A 427 13.75 10.23 -29.86
C PRO A 427 13.82 11.20 -31.05
N ASP A 428 14.88 11.09 -31.85
CA ASP A 428 15.10 11.87 -33.08
C ASP A 428 14.22 11.36 -34.24
N ASN A 429 12.90 11.31 -34.02
CA ASN A 429 11.92 10.84 -34.99
C ASN A 429 10.54 11.52 -34.79
N GLU A 430 9.50 11.05 -35.50
CA GLU A 430 8.17 11.68 -35.52
C GLU A 430 7.40 11.58 -34.19
N VAL A 431 7.85 10.77 -33.22
CA VAL A 431 7.17 10.59 -31.92
C VAL A 431 6.97 11.90 -31.19
N ARG A 432 7.96 12.80 -31.24
CA ARG A 432 7.86 14.13 -30.61
C ARG A 432 6.65 14.89 -31.14
N ASP A 433 6.41 14.82 -32.44
CA ASP A 433 5.30 15.53 -33.08
C ASP A 433 3.96 14.87 -32.77
N TRP A 434 3.92 13.53 -32.65
CA TRP A 434 2.72 12.83 -32.18
C TRP A 434 2.33 13.23 -30.76
N TYR A 435 3.29 13.36 -29.84
CA TYR A 435 3.01 13.86 -28.50
C TYR A 435 2.47 15.29 -28.52
N LYS A 436 3.08 16.18 -29.31
CA LYS A 436 2.62 17.58 -29.43
C LYS A 436 1.20 17.65 -29.98
N GLU A 437 0.90 16.91 -31.04
CA GLU A 437 -0.42 16.85 -31.67
C GLU A 437 -1.49 16.40 -30.66
N ILE A 438 -1.27 15.25 -30.01
CA ILE A 438 -2.23 14.69 -29.05
C ILE A 438 -2.41 15.61 -27.82
N MET A 439 -1.34 16.21 -27.31
CA MET A 439 -1.43 17.12 -26.17
C MET A 439 -2.17 18.42 -26.52
N ALA A 440 -2.07 18.88 -27.77
CA ALA A 440 -2.78 20.07 -28.24
C ALA A 440 -4.30 19.85 -28.25
N GLU A 441 -4.78 18.64 -28.57
CA GLU A 441 -6.21 18.28 -28.49
C GLU A 441 -6.78 18.53 -27.07
N ASP A 442 -5.99 18.24 -26.04
CA ASP A 442 -6.39 18.39 -24.64
C ASP A 442 -6.07 19.79 -24.09
N GLY A 443 -5.42 20.67 -24.87
CA GLY A 443 -4.95 21.99 -24.44
C GLY A 443 -3.88 21.92 -23.35
N VAL A 444 -3.01 20.91 -23.39
CA VAL A 444 -1.93 20.71 -22.41
C VAL A 444 -0.56 20.98 -23.05
N THR A 445 0.38 21.54 -22.28
CA THR A 445 1.74 21.81 -22.75
C THR A 445 2.81 21.19 -21.84
N ILE A 446 4.03 21.01 -22.34
CA ILE A 446 5.17 20.52 -21.55
C ILE A 446 5.47 21.47 -20.36
N ALA A 447 5.27 22.78 -20.54
CA ALA A 447 5.46 23.77 -19.48
C ALA A 447 4.54 23.52 -18.28
N MET A 448 3.31 23.01 -18.49
CA MET A 448 2.40 22.65 -17.40
C MET A 448 2.93 21.49 -16.56
N PHE A 449 3.54 20.47 -17.19
CA PHE A 449 4.21 19.38 -16.47
C PHE A 449 5.39 19.91 -15.64
N LYS A 450 6.23 20.76 -16.25
CA LYS A 450 7.38 21.38 -15.57
C LYS A 450 6.95 22.21 -14.36
N ALA A 451 5.83 22.94 -14.47
CA ALA A 451 5.31 23.78 -13.39
C ALA A 451 4.87 22.99 -12.15
N LEU A 452 4.52 21.70 -12.30
CA LEU A 452 4.02 20.86 -11.20
C LEU A 452 5.01 19.81 -10.69
N GLU A 453 6.19 19.69 -11.30
CA GLU A 453 7.16 18.59 -11.07
C GLU A 453 7.65 18.43 -9.62
N LYS A 454 7.72 19.53 -8.87
CA LYS A 454 8.11 19.47 -7.45
C LYS A 454 6.96 18.94 -6.58
N GLU A 455 5.76 19.48 -6.77
CA GLU A 455 4.59 19.22 -5.93
C GLU A 455 3.85 17.93 -6.30
N TRP A 456 3.89 17.52 -7.56
CA TRP A 456 3.42 16.25 -8.09
C TRP A 456 4.66 15.48 -8.54
N ALA A 457 4.78 14.21 -8.18
CA ALA A 457 5.92 13.33 -8.47
C ALA A 457 6.07 12.99 -9.96
N ILE A 458 6.19 14.02 -10.80
CA ILE A 458 6.45 13.94 -12.22
C ILE A 458 7.96 13.80 -12.36
N GLY A 459 8.39 12.89 -13.21
CA GLY A 459 9.80 12.68 -13.50
C GLY A 459 9.95 12.01 -14.85
N THR A 460 11.17 12.03 -15.37
CA THR A 460 11.49 11.37 -16.64
C THR A 460 11.54 9.87 -16.43
N VAL A 461 10.74 9.15 -17.22
CA VAL A 461 10.64 7.69 -17.18
C VAL A 461 10.60 7.19 -18.61
N MET A 462 11.54 6.31 -18.95
CA MET A 462 11.48 5.53 -20.18
C MET A 462 10.69 4.26 -19.91
N ARG A 463 9.73 3.96 -20.79
CA ARG A 463 8.88 2.78 -20.66
C ARG A 463 9.06 1.87 -21.87
N PRO A 464 9.42 0.58 -21.67
CA PRO A 464 9.59 -0.34 -22.78
C PRO A 464 8.27 -0.56 -23.51
N LEU A 465 8.33 -0.63 -24.83
CA LEU A 465 7.21 -0.83 -25.75
C LEU A 465 6.58 -2.22 -25.57
N ILE A 466 7.44 -3.24 -25.42
CA ILE A 466 7.06 -4.63 -25.20
C ILE A 466 7.45 -5.02 -23.78
N ALA A 467 6.60 -5.82 -23.13
CA ALA A 467 6.94 -6.48 -21.88
C ALA A 467 6.89 -8.00 -22.09
N LYS A 468 7.87 -8.71 -21.55
CA LYS A 468 7.92 -10.18 -21.55
C LYS A 468 7.62 -10.73 -20.17
N ALA A 469 6.81 -11.77 -20.12
CA ALA A 469 6.51 -12.48 -18.88
C ALA A 469 7.57 -13.55 -18.62
N GLN A 470 7.87 -13.79 -17.35
CA GLN A 470 8.76 -14.86 -16.91
C GLN A 470 7.97 -15.92 -16.14
N ASP A 471 8.50 -17.14 -16.07
CA ASP A 471 7.95 -18.27 -15.30
C ASP A 471 6.47 -18.56 -15.55
N VAL A 472 6.04 -18.48 -16.81
CA VAL A 472 4.64 -18.66 -17.19
C VAL A 472 4.24 -20.13 -17.03
N LYS A 473 3.21 -20.37 -16.23
CA LYS A 473 2.59 -21.68 -15.97
C LYS A 473 1.08 -21.56 -16.12
N TYR A 474 0.44 -22.66 -16.49
CA TYR A 474 -1.02 -22.73 -16.55
C TYR A 474 -1.55 -24.08 -16.08
N LYS A 475 -2.83 -24.11 -15.73
CA LYS A 475 -3.60 -25.32 -15.45
C LYS A 475 -5.07 -25.10 -15.81
N ILE A 476 -5.68 -26.07 -16.49
CA ILE A 476 -7.13 -26.09 -16.73
C ILE A 476 -7.80 -26.73 -15.51
N LEU A 477 -8.87 -26.11 -15.03
CA LEU A 477 -9.63 -26.51 -13.85
C LEU A 477 -11.11 -26.65 -14.22
N THR A 478 -11.78 -27.61 -13.62
CA THR A 478 -13.24 -27.70 -13.59
C THR A 478 -13.76 -27.44 -12.18
N TYR A 479 -14.98 -26.93 -12.05
CA TYR A 479 -15.59 -26.62 -10.75
C TYR A 479 -17.13 -26.64 -10.80
N PRO A 480 -17.83 -26.90 -9.67
CA PRO A 480 -19.27 -27.17 -9.69
C PRO A 480 -20.12 -25.91 -9.65
N GLU A 481 -19.64 -24.81 -9.06
CA GLU A 481 -20.46 -23.61 -8.84
C GLU A 481 -19.71 -22.31 -9.12
N ALA A 482 -20.43 -21.29 -9.62
CA ALA A 482 -19.88 -19.97 -9.95
C ALA A 482 -19.05 -19.30 -8.82
N ARG A 483 -19.31 -19.65 -7.55
CA ARG A 483 -18.65 -19.08 -6.37
C ARG A 483 -17.67 -20.02 -5.66
N THR A 484 -17.42 -21.23 -6.17
CA THR A 484 -16.42 -22.16 -5.62
C THR A 484 -15.06 -21.45 -5.48
N LYS A 485 -14.46 -21.45 -4.31
CA LYS A 485 -13.14 -20.87 -4.03
C LYS A 485 -12.03 -21.74 -4.63
N LEU A 486 -11.47 -21.30 -5.76
CA LEU A 486 -10.42 -22.03 -6.50
C LEU A 486 -9.00 -21.66 -6.06
N GLN A 487 -8.86 -20.64 -5.23
CA GLN A 487 -7.61 -20.22 -4.60
C GLN A 487 -7.89 -19.82 -3.15
N ALA A 488 -6.90 -20.06 -2.29
CA ALA A 488 -6.93 -19.68 -0.89
C ALA A 488 -7.04 -18.15 -0.72
N ASP A 489 -7.86 -17.72 0.24
CA ASP A 489 -7.87 -16.35 0.73
C ASP A 489 -6.80 -16.13 1.83
N LEU A 490 -6.84 -14.98 2.51
CA LEU A 490 -5.87 -14.66 3.55
C LEU A 490 -5.93 -15.63 4.74
N GLU A 491 -7.09 -16.25 4.98
CA GLU A 491 -7.30 -17.23 6.05
C GLU A 491 -6.96 -18.66 5.61
N GLY A 492 -6.62 -18.86 4.33
CA GLY A 492 -6.29 -20.17 3.78
C GLY A 492 -7.50 -20.96 3.29
N ASP A 493 -8.68 -20.34 3.27
CA ASP A 493 -9.93 -21.01 2.92
C ASP A 493 -10.03 -21.26 1.40
N ILE A 494 -10.24 -22.52 1.02
CA ILE A 494 -10.29 -23.01 -0.36
C ILE A 494 -11.20 -24.25 -0.44
N ASP A 495 -11.99 -24.35 -1.50
CA ASP A 495 -12.91 -25.47 -1.73
C ASP A 495 -12.19 -26.63 -2.45
N SER A 496 -11.09 -27.13 -1.88
CA SER A 496 -10.19 -28.07 -2.58
C SER A 496 -10.88 -29.34 -3.09
N GLY A 497 -11.88 -29.84 -2.36
CA GLY A 497 -12.66 -31.02 -2.77
C GLY A 497 -13.57 -30.81 -3.99
N ASN A 498 -13.85 -29.56 -4.34
CA ASN A 498 -14.69 -29.18 -5.48
C ASN A 498 -13.87 -28.85 -6.73
N ILE A 499 -12.54 -28.79 -6.63
CA ILE A 499 -11.67 -28.49 -7.77
C ILE A 499 -11.45 -29.77 -8.58
N GLY A 500 -11.82 -29.74 -9.86
CA GLY A 500 -11.78 -30.91 -10.76
C GLY A 500 -13.13 -31.59 -10.96
N VAL A 501 -14.20 -31.07 -10.36
CA VAL A 501 -15.56 -31.63 -10.42
C VAL A 501 -16.51 -30.57 -10.98
N GLY A 502 -17.46 -30.96 -11.85
CA GLY A 502 -18.51 -30.06 -12.38
C GLY A 502 -18.22 -29.47 -13.76
N ASP A 503 -19.19 -28.70 -14.27
CA ASP A 503 -19.25 -28.31 -15.69
C ASP A 503 -18.64 -26.93 -15.98
N PHE A 504 -18.37 -26.12 -14.95
CA PHE A 504 -17.71 -24.84 -15.17
C PHE A 504 -16.22 -25.05 -15.42
N HIS A 505 -15.68 -24.30 -16.38
CA HIS A 505 -14.27 -24.35 -16.76
C HIS A 505 -13.54 -23.08 -16.34
N ALA A 506 -12.31 -23.25 -15.85
CA ALA A 506 -11.40 -22.18 -15.50
C ALA A 506 -9.99 -22.44 -16.02
N VAL A 507 -9.25 -21.37 -16.29
CA VAL A 507 -7.82 -21.42 -16.58
C VAL A 507 -7.08 -20.69 -15.47
N ALA A 508 -6.29 -21.45 -14.70
CA ALA A 508 -5.36 -20.91 -13.74
C ALA A 508 -4.06 -20.53 -14.46
N LEU A 509 -3.65 -19.27 -14.35
CA LEU A 509 -2.42 -18.73 -14.92
C LEU A 509 -1.50 -18.24 -13.81
N GLU A 510 -0.22 -18.53 -13.93
CA GLU A 510 0.80 -18.00 -13.07
C GLU A 510 1.95 -17.43 -13.90
N PHE A 511 2.36 -16.19 -13.65
CA PHE A 511 3.46 -15.56 -14.37
C PHE A 511 4.04 -14.36 -13.61
N SER A 512 5.30 -14.04 -13.87
CA SER A 512 6.02 -12.90 -13.32
C SER A 512 6.08 -11.77 -14.35
N LEU A 513 5.71 -10.55 -13.97
CA LEU A 513 5.89 -9.35 -14.81
C LEU A 513 6.80 -8.33 -14.12
N PRO A 514 7.65 -7.62 -14.88
CA PRO A 514 8.47 -6.55 -14.34
C PRO A 514 7.62 -5.37 -13.83
N SER A 515 8.23 -4.52 -13.00
CA SER A 515 7.60 -3.31 -12.50
C SER A 515 7.12 -2.41 -13.66
N GLY A 516 5.98 -1.76 -13.46
CA GLY A 516 5.34 -0.96 -14.50
C GLY A 516 4.48 -1.75 -15.49
N SER A 517 4.49 -3.08 -15.51
CA SER A 517 3.63 -3.89 -16.39
C SER A 517 2.27 -4.22 -15.75
N TYR A 518 1.25 -4.44 -16.59
CA TYR A 518 -0.14 -4.67 -16.15
C TYR A 518 -0.60 -6.09 -16.52
N ALA A 519 -0.98 -6.88 -15.51
CA ALA A 519 -1.46 -8.24 -15.74
C ALA A 519 -2.73 -8.30 -16.62
N THR A 520 -3.62 -7.31 -16.55
CA THR A 520 -4.80 -7.24 -17.42
C THR A 520 -4.46 -7.03 -18.90
N ILE A 521 -3.35 -6.36 -19.20
CA ILE A 521 -2.87 -6.23 -20.57
C ILE A 521 -2.19 -7.52 -21.03
N ALA A 522 -1.44 -8.19 -20.15
CA ALA A 522 -0.90 -9.52 -20.43
C ALA A 522 -2.03 -10.53 -20.72
N LEU A 523 -3.09 -10.54 -19.90
CA LEU A 523 -4.26 -11.39 -20.11
C LEU A 523 -5.01 -11.04 -21.39
N ARG A 524 -5.14 -9.75 -21.73
CA ARG A 524 -5.71 -9.32 -23.00
C ARG A 524 -4.93 -9.87 -24.20
N GLU A 525 -3.61 -9.99 -24.11
CA GLU A 525 -2.82 -10.61 -25.19
C GLU A 525 -3.16 -12.11 -25.33
N ILE A 526 -3.28 -12.83 -24.21
CA ILE A 526 -3.62 -14.26 -24.22
C ILE A 526 -5.05 -14.48 -24.72
N THR A 527 -6.04 -13.78 -24.16
CA THR A 527 -7.45 -14.09 -24.42
C THR A 527 -8.07 -13.28 -25.55
N ARG A 528 -7.44 -12.18 -25.98
CA ARG A 528 -7.99 -11.17 -26.91
C ARG A 528 -9.23 -10.42 -26.41
N CYS A 529 -9.75 -10.72 -25.21
CA CYS A 529 -10.91 -10.02 -24.65
C CYS A 529 -10.56 -8.65 -24.06
N ASP A 530 -11.54 -7.75 -24.05
CA ASP A 530 -11.44 -6.54 -23.23
C ASP A 530 -11.52 -6.88 -21.73
N MET A 531 -10.42 -6.63 -21.02
CA MET A 531 -10.26 -6.82 -19.58
C MET A 531 -10.74 -5.61 -18.75
N SER A 532 -11.41 -4.65 -19.37
CA SER A 532 -12.00 -3.49 -18.70
C SER A 532 -13.13 -3.91 -17.77
N LYS A 533 -13.34 -3.13 -16.70
CA LYS A 533 -14.44 -3.39 -15.77
C LYS A 533 -15.82 -3.32 -16.46
N LEU A 534 -15.97 -2.45 -17.46
CA LEU A 534 -17.21 -2.31 -18.24
C LEU A 534 -17.50 -3.58 -19.04
N ALA A 535 -16.53 -4.05 -19.83
CA ALA A 535 -16.68 -5.29 -20.59
C ALA A 535 -16.98 -6.49 -19.69
N GLN A 536 -16.32 -6.56 -18.54
CA GLN A 536 -16.57 -7.65 -17.58
C GLN A 536 -17.93 -7.54 -16.88
N MET A 537 -18.49 -6.33 -16.74
CA MET A 537 -19.87 -6.14 -16.23
C MET A 537 -20.92 -6.53 -17.27
N SER A 538 -20.71 -6.20 -18.55
CA SER A 538 -21.65 -6.58 -19.62
C SER A 538 -21.68 -8.09 -19.84
N VAL A 539 -20.53 -8.78 -19.75
CA VAL A 539 -20.47 -10.25 -19.81
C VAL A 539 -21.30 -10.87 -18.68
N ALA A 540 -21.14 -10.38 -17.44
CA ALA A 540 -21.89 -10.87 -16.29
C ALA A 540 -23.40 -10.57 -16.35
N GLN A 541 -23.82 -9.51 -17.07
CA GLN A 541 -25.22 -9.15 -17.24
C GLN A 541 -25.90 -9.97 -18.34
N ASN A 542 -25.20 -10.19 -19.45
CA ASN A 542 -25.66 -11.08 -20.52
C ASN A 542 -25.81 -12.53 -20.05
N GLU A 543 -24.93 -13.01 -19.15
CA GLU A 543 -25.08 -14.33 -18.53
C GLU A 543 -26.34 -14.43 -17.66
N LYS A 544 -26.68 -13.37 -16.91
CA LYS A 544 -27.92 -13.33 -16.13
C LYS A 544 -29.17 -13.37 -17.02
N ASP A 545 -29.18 -12.55 -18.06
CA ASP A 545 -30.30 -12.48 -18.99
C ASP A 545 -30.49 -13.83 -19.73
N LEU A 546 -29.39 -14.53 -20.05
CA LEU A 546 -29.44 -15.89 -20.60
C LEU A 546 -30.01 -16.91 -19.59
N THR A 547 -29.60 -16.86 -18.33
CA THR A 547 -30.13 -17.77 -17.28
C THR A 547 -31.57 -17.48 -16.86
N GLU A 548 -32.06 -16.26 -17.03
CA GLU A 548 -33.46 -15.89 -16.74
C GLU A 548 -34.40 -16.10 -17.96
N SER A 549 -33.83 -16.38 -19.14
CA SER A 549 -34.57 -16.61 -20.39
C SER A 549 -34.75 -18.11 -20.76
N VAL A 550 -34.25 -19.03 -19.93
CA VAL A 550 -34.33 -20.50 -20.13
C VAL A 550 -35.36 -21.13 -19.20
#